data_AF-A0A7W1UX37-F1
#
_entry.id   AF-A0A7W1UX37-F1
#
_cell.length_a   1.000
_cell.length_b   1.000
_cell.length_c   1.000
_cell.angle_alpha   90.00
_cell.angle_beta   90.00
_cell.angle_gamma   90.00
#
_symmetry.space_group_name_H-M   'P 1'
#
loop_
_entity.id
_entity.type
_entity.pdbx_description
1 polymer ?
#
loop_
_entity_poly.entity_id
_entity_poly.type
_entity_poly.pdbx_seq_one_letter_code
_entity_poly.pdbx_strand_id
1 'polypeptide(L)'
;MNIDERAMKSLVEESQDLQSVALRDARASHKELQDIGASRAGQAPDLDRIREYAVGRRKVLKAGGFGLGVLASSGLLSTAWGSKVSAIVNRPVSYQAEVDIQIFQTACSLENLAVATYEAALGLPFVTENAVIKTFAETTMMQHAEHCAAFNAQTESLGGQRQEGTSPKYTPIVEDAKAGLTDVLAVIKLAATLEEVAGDTYHANLSLLSDGNMRLLMGSVQGVEVQHLATLRAVGALIEGGAPELVAIPTDLAALPAAAGSVSFPEPFEEPNLASPPEEGAVK
;
A
#
# COMPACT_ATOMS: atom_id res chain seq x y z
N MET A 1 -7.22 32.71 -2.13
CA MET A 1 -7.71 31.79 -3.19
C MET A 1 -9.14 31.42 -2.81
N ASN A 2 -10.13 31.65 -3.69
CA ASN A 2 -11.50 31.19 -3.44
C ASN A 2 -11.61 29.78 -4.01
N ILE A 3 -11.84 28.79 -3.15
CA ILE A 3 -12.07 27.40 -3.57
C ILE A 3 -13.57 27.20 -3.75
N ASP A 4 -13.98 26.45 -4.78
CA ASP A 4 -15.33 25.92 -4.85
C ASP A 4 -15.49 24.80 -3.81
N GLU A 5 -16.01 25.16 -2.64
CA GLU A 5 -16.25 24.24 -1.52
C GLU A 5 -17.12 23.04 -1.92
N ARG A 6 -18.05 23.20 -2.87
CA ARG A 6 -18.91 22.10 -3.32
C ARG A 6 -18.12 21.13 -4.20
N ALA A 7 -17.35 21.64 -5.15
CA ALA A 7 -16.52 20.81 -6.00
C ALA A 7 -15.45 20.07 -5.18
N MET A 8 -14.84 20.76 -4.21
CA MET A 8 -13.88 20.15 -3.28
C MET A 8 -14.53 19.08 -2.42
N LYS A 9 -15.71 19.34 -1.86
CA LYS A 9 -16.48 18.33 -1.12
C LYS A 9 -16.79 17.11 -2.00
N SER A 10 -17.20 17.30 -3.25
CA SER A 10 -17.49 16.20 -4.17
C SER A 10 -16.25 15.34 -4.46
N LEU A 11 -15.07 15.95 -4.63
CA LEU A 11 -13.83 15.21 -4.86
C LEU A 11 -13.36 14.46 -3.61
N VAL A 12 -13.52 15.07 -2.44
CA VAL A 12 -13.29 14.38 -1.17
C VAL A 12 -14.26 13.22 -1.02
N GLU A 13 -15.55 13.40 -1.32
CA GLU A 13 -16.55 12.33 -1.32
C GLU A 13 -16.18 11.19 -2.27
N GLU A 14 -15.74 11.48 -3.50
CA GLU A 14 -15.32 10.47 -4.46
C GLU A 14 -14.07 9.70 -4.00
N SER A 15 -13.07 10.40 -3.47
CA SER A 15 -11.89 9.76 -2.85
C SER A 15 -12.29 8.87 -1.66
N GLN A 16 -13.20 9.36 -0.82
CA GLN A 16 -13.73 8.61 0.31
C GLN A 16 -14.59 7.43 -0.12
N ASP A 17 -15.33 7.53 -1.22
CA ASP A 17 -16.10 6.41 -1.76
C ASP A 17 -15.17 5.32 -2.30
N LEU A 18 -14.08 5.69 -2.98
CA LEU A 18 -13.06 4.73 -3.43
C LEU A 18 -12.38 4.03 -2.24
N GLN A 19 -11.96 4.80 -1.24
CA GLN A 19 -11.43 4.28 0.03
C GLN A 19 -12.44 3.36 0.73
N SER A 20 -13.69 3.81 0.85
CA SER A 20 -14.76 3.08 1.52
C SER A 20 -15.08 1.80 0.78
N VAL A 21 -15.11 1.79 -0.56
CA VAL A 21 -15.25 0.58 -1.38
C VAL A 21 -14.07 -0.36 -1.15
N ALA A 22 -12.84 0.15 -1.20
CA ALA A 22 -11.63 -0.63 -0.94
C ALA A 22 -11.69 -1.33 0.43
N LEU A 23 -12.05 -0.60 1.48
CA LEU A 23 -12.16 -1.12 2.84
C LEU A 23 -13.42 -1.99 3.06
N ARG A 24 -14.54 -1.67 2.41
CA ARG A 24 -15.79 -2.44 2.52
C ARG A 24 -15.66 -3.80 1.87
N ASP A 25 -15.10 -3.85 0.66
CA ASP A 25 -14.92 -5.09 -0.07
C ASP A 25 -13.93 -5.99 0.70
N ALA A 26 -12.91 -5.39 1.34
CA ALA A 26 -12.03 -6.08 2.29
C ALA A 26 -12.74 -6.58 3.58
N ARG A 27 -13.65 -5.78 4.17
CA ARG A 27 -14.43 -6.15 5.37
C ARG A 27 -15.51 -7.20 5.09
N ALA A 28 -16.13 -7.18 3.92
CA ALA A 28 -17.11 -8.19 3.52
C ALA A 28 -16.47 -9.58 3.46
N SER A 29 -15.26 -9.63 2.92
CA SER A 29 -14.36 -10.78 2.96
C SER A 29 -13.93 -11.18 4.39
N HIS A 30 -13.82 -10.23 5.32
CA HIS A 30 -13.47 -10.51 6.72
C HIS A 30 -14.55 -11.30 7.48
N LYS A 31 -15.85 -11.05 7.22
CA LYS A 31 -16.93 -11.85 7.83
C LYS A 31 -16.87 -13.31 7.35
N GLU A 32 -16.60 -13.51 6.07
CA GLU A 32 -16.38 -14.84 5.50
C GLU A 32 -15.14 -15.52 6.10
N LEU A 33 -14.07 -14.76 6.36
CA LEU A 33 -12.88 -15.26 7.07
C LEU A 33 -13.16 -15.62 8.52
N GLN A 34 -13.98 -14.86 9.26
CA GLN A 34 -14.39 -15.20 10.62
C GLN A 34 -15.21 -16.49 10.64
N ASP A 35 -16.11 -16.69 9.67
CA ASP A 35 -16.90 -17.91 9.54
C ASP A 35 -16.03 -19.12 9.13
N ILE A 36 -15.02 -18.92 8.28
CA ILE A 36 -14.02 -19.94 7.93
C ILE A 36 -13.09 -20.25 9.13
N GLY A 37 -12.66 -19.24 9.86
CA GLY A 37 -11.84 -19.38 11.07
C GLY A 37 -12.59 -20.10 12.18
N ALA A 38 -13.86 -19.75 12.41
CA ALA A 38 -14.75 -20.38 13.38
C ALA A 38 -15.11 -21.82 13.00
N SER A 39 -15.33 -22.13 11.70
CA SER A 39 -15.57 -23.50 11.24
C SER A 39 -14.33 -24.39 11.25
N ARG A 40 -13.13 -23.80 11.22
CA ARG A 40 -11.84 -24.50 11.36
C ARG A 40 -11.34 -24.60 12.80
N ALA A 41 -11.91 -23.81 13.73
CA ALA A 41 -11.60 -23.90 15.15
C ALA A 41 -12.08 -25.25 15.72
N GLY A 42 -11.17 -26.21 15.84
CA GLY A 42 -11.42 -27.53 16.44
C GLY A 42 -11.53 -28.70 15.45
N GLN A 43 -11.40 -28.48 14.14
CA GLN A 43 -11.22 -29.58 13.18
C GLN A 43 -9.73 -29.84 12.93
N ALA A 44 -9.32 -31.12 13.01
CA ALA A 44 -8.00 -31.52 12.56
C ALA A 44 -7.84 -31.15 11.08
N PRO A 45 -6.68 -30.61 10.64
CA PRO A 45 -6.48 -30.22 9.26
C PRO A 45 -6.74 -31.40 8.32
N ASP A 46 -7.61 -31.21 7.32
CA ASP A 46 -7.78 -32.19 6.25
C ASP A 46 -6.53 -32.20 5.38
N LEU A 47 -5.60 -33.10 5.73
CA LEU A 47 -4.29 -33.23 5.11
C LEU A 47 -4.38 -33.60 3.62
N ASP A 48 -5.48 -34.22 3.19
CA ASP A 48 -5.67 -34.64 1.81
C ASP A 48 -6.18 -33.48 0.94
N ARG A 49 -7.08 -32.62 1.46
CA ARG A 49 -7.42 -31.35 0.80
C ARG A 49 -6.23 -30.39 0.72
N ILE A 50 -5.39 -30.34 1.75
CA ILE A 50 -4.16 -29.51 1.75
C ILE A 50 -3.18 -30.03 0.68
N ARG A 51 -3.04 -31.35 0.52
CA ARG A 51 -2.24 -31.96 -0.55
C ARG A 51 -2.84 -31.67 -1.93
N GLU A 52 -4.15 -31.75 -2.10
CA GLU A 52 -4.82 -31.43 -3.36
C GLU A 52 -4.62 -29.96 -3.75
N TYR A 53 -4.76 -29.03 -2.79
CA TYR A 53 -4.54 -27.60 -3.04
C TYR A 53 -3.07 -27.30 -3.39
N ALA A 54 -2.11 -27.92 -2.70
CA ALA A 54 -0.67 -27.82 -3.00
C ALA A 54 -0.28 -28.47 -4.35
N VAL A 55 -1.00 -29.52 -4.77
CA VAL A 55 -0.83 -30.14 -6.10
C VAL A 55 -1.48 -29.27 -7.19
N GLY A 56 -2.63 -28.65 -6.91
CA GLY A 56 -3.31 -27.70 -7.79
C GLY A 56 -2.46 -26.46 -8.08
N ARG A 57 -1.90 -25.82 -7.05
CA ARG A 57 -0.99 -24.67 -7.16
C ARG A 57 0.26 -25.01 -7.99
N ARG A 58 0.83 -26.20 -7.82
CA ARG A 58 1.95 -26.73 -8.63
C ARG A 58 1.58 -27.02 -10.08
N LYS A 59 0.34 -27.44 -10.35
CA LYS A 59 -0.15 -27.69 -11.72
C LYS A 59 -0.43 -26.38 -12.47
N VAL A 60 -1.02 -25.38 -11.81
CA VAL A 60 -1.27 -24.06 -12.40
C VAL A 60 0.04 -23.33 -12.73
N LEU A 61 1.03 -23.37 -11.84
CA LEU A 61 2.37 -22.83 -12.11
C LEU A 61 3.12 -23.57 -13.23
N LYS A 62 2.83 -24.87 -13.44
CA LYS A 62 3.39 -25.65 -14.56
C LYS A 62 2.64 -25.46 -15.88
N ALA A 63 1.36 -25.13 -15.85
CA ALA A 63 0.51 -24.97 -17.03
C ALA A 63 0.46 -23.52 -17.57
N GLY A 64 0.67 -22.51 -16.72
CA GLY A 64 0.56 -21.09 -17.05
C GLY A 64 1.82 -20.43 -17.66
N GLY A 65 2.75 -21.18 -18.24
CA GLY A 65 3.95 -20.61 -18.91
C GLY A 65 5.04 -20.02 -18.00
N PHE A 66 4.77 -19.82 -16.71
CA PHE A 66 5.74 -19.41 -15.67
C PHE A 66 6.48 -20.58 -15.00
N GLY A 67 6.41 -21.78 -15.58
CA GLY A 67 7.07 -22.96 -15.02
C GLY A 67 8.52 -23.07 -15.49
N LEU A 68 9.48 -23.15 -14.54
CA LEU A 68 10.89 -23.64 -14.58
C LEU A 68 11.77 -23.49 -15.85
N GLY A 69 11.26 -23.60 -17.07
CA GLY A 69 11.97 -23.38 -18.32
C GLY A 69 12.34 -21.91 -18.57
N VAL A 70 11.46 -20.95 -18.21
CA VAL A 70 11.78 -19.51 -18.32
C VAL A 70 12.82 -19.09 -17.28
N LEU A 71 12.77 -19.67 -16.07
CA LEU A 71 13.75 -19.41 -15.01
C LEU A 71 15.15 -19.94 -15.33
N ALA A 72 15.27 -20.93 -16.22
CA ALA A 72 16.55 -21.44 -16.71
C ALA A 72 17.15 -20.57 -17.83
N SER A 73 16.33 -19.90 -18.65
CA SER A 73 16.82 -19.02 -19.72
C SER A 73 17.16 -17.60 -19.25
N SER A 74 16.60 -17.14 -18.12
CA SER A 74 16.79 -15.76 -17.62
C SER A 74 17.82 -15.64 -16.49
N GLY A 75 18.57 -16.69 -16.16
CA GLY A 75 19.62 -16.64 -15.12
C GLY A 75 19.12 -16.50 -13.67
N LEU A 76 17.80 -16.44 -13.43
CA LEU A 76 17.20 -16.24 -12.10
C LEU A 76 17.36 -17.43 -11.13
N LEU A 77 17.78 -18.61 -11.62
CA LEU A 77 18.16 -19.73 -10.76
C LEU A 77 19.58 -19.60 -10.17
N SER A 78 20.35 -18.60 -10.60
CA SER A 78 21.73 -18.38 -10.12
C SER A 78 21.82 -17.38 -8.95
N THR A 79 20.75 -16.64 -8.67
CA THR A 79 20.72 -15.68 -7.56
C THR A 79 19.99 -16.28 -6.36
N ALA A 80 20.35 -15.82 -5.16
CA ALA A 80 19.85 -16.30 -3.86
C ALA A 80 18.31 -16.21 -3.66
N TRP A 81 17.56 -15.79 -4.67
CA TRP A 81 16.11 -15.68 -4.69
C TRP A 81 15.40 -16.98 -5.09
N GLY A 82 15.95 -17.76 -6.05
CA GLY A 82 15.30 -18.99 -6.53
C GLY A 82 15.13 -20.08 -5.46
N SER A 83 16.10 -20.20 -4.56
CA SER A 83 16.06 -21.11 -3.41
C SER A 83 15.12 -20.64 -2.30
N LYS A 84 14.93 -19.33 -2.13
CA LYS A 84 13.98 -18.75 -1.16
C LYS A 84 12.52 -18.95 -1.58
N VAL A 85 12.21 -18.82 -2.87
CA VAL A 85 10.86 -19.06 -3.40
C VAL A 85 10.44 -20.51 -3.20
N SER A 86 11.33 -21.49 -3.45
CA SER A 86 11.02 -22.92 -3.24
C SER A 86 10.80 -23.29 -1.75
N ALA A 87 11.40 -22.56 -0.82
CA ALA A 87 11.20 -22.76 0.62
C ALA A 87 9.85 -22.20 1.08
N ILE A 88 9.37 -21.11 0.47
CA ILE A 88 8.06 -20.50 0.73
C ILE A 88 6.92 -21.44 0.35
N VAL A 89 7.02 -22.17 -0.77
CA VAL A 89 5.93 -23.06 -1.24
C VAL A 89 5.75 -24.34 -0.39
N ASN A 90 6.73 -24.71 0.44
CA ASN A 90 6.74 -25.97 1.20
C ASN A 90 6.65 -25.77 2.73
N ARG A 91 6.33 -24.57 3.23
CA ARG A 91 6.29 -24.28 4.66
C ARG A 91 5.00 -24.80 5.33
N PRO A 92 5.08 -25.29 6.58
CA PRO A 92 3.92 -25.70 7.35
C PRO A 92 2.98 -24.51 7.61
N VAL A 93 1.68 -24.77 7.74
CA VAL A 93 0.61 -23.76 7.85
C VAL A 93 0.84 -22.75 8.99
N SER A 94 1.45 -23.18 10.10
CA SER A 94 1.79 -22.28 11.23
C SER A 94 2.85 -21.24 10.88
N TYR A 95 3.79 -21.57 10.01
CA TYR A 95 4.83 -20.65 9.54
C TYR A 95 4.26 -19.66 8.51
N GLN A 96 3.25 -20.07 7.74
CA GLN A 96 2.58 -19.18 6.79
C GLN A 96 1.74 -18.12 7.51
N ALA A 97 1.05 -18.48 8.60
CA ALA A 97 0.30 -17.50 9.42
C ALA A 97 1.23 -16.45 10.05
N GLU A 98 2.44 -16.83 10.46
CA GLU A 98 3.46 -15.90 10.96
C GLU A 98 3.88 -14.89 9.89
N VAL A 99 4.11 -15.34 8.65
CA VAL A 99 4.43 -14.44 7.53
C VAL A 99 3.26 -13.50 7.21
N ASP A 100 2.02 -14.00 7.20
CA ASP A 100 0.85 -13.17 6.95
C ASP A 100 0.69 -12.07 8.03
N ILE A 101 0.92 -12.41 9.31
CA ILE A 101 0.95 -11.45 10.42
C ILE A 101 2.04 -10.39 10.21
N GLN A 102 3.25 -10.82 9.88
CA GLN A 102 4.39 -9.93 9.64
C GLN A 102 4.11 -8.95 8.49
N ILE A 103 3.52 -9.44 7.38
CA ILE A 103 3.12 -8.60 6.25
C ILE A 103 2.18 -7.48 6.69
N PHE A 104 1.11 -7.80 7.45
CA PHE A 104 0.13 -6.81 7.88
C PHE A 104 0.69 -5.84 8.93
N GLN A 105 1.54 -6.31 9.84
CA GLN A 105 2.22 -5.44 10.80
C GLN A 105 3.19 -4.48 10.09
N THR A 106 3.98 -4.97 9.13
CA THR A 106 4.87 -4.11 8.34
C THR A 106 4.08 -3.06 7.55
N ALA A 107 2.97 -3.46 6.91
CA ALA A 107 2.09 -2.51 6.24
C ALA A 107 1.57 -1.43 7.19
N CYS A 108 1.01 -1.81 8.34
CA CYS A 108 0.54 -0.85 9.35
C CYS A 108 1.68 0.06 9.87
N SER A 109 2.92 -0.42 9.96
CA SER A 109 4.05 0.43 10.36
C SER A 109 4.37 1.53 9.33
N LEU A 110 4.15 1.25 8.03
CA LEU A 110 4.28 2.24 6.96
C LEU A 110 3.11 3.22 6.99
N GLU A 111 1.89 2.73 7.22
CA GLU A 111 0.71 3.58 7.40
C GLU A 111 0.86 4.55 8.58
N ASN A 112 1.34 4.07 9.74
CA ASN A 112 1.63 4.91 10.89
C ASN A 112 2.70 5.96 10.57
N LEU A 113 3.71 5.61 9.76
CA LEU A 113 4.72 6.56 9.31
C LEU A 113 4.13 7.62 8.40
N ALA A 114 3.24 7.24 7.48
CA ALA A 114 2.53 8.17 6.61
C ALA A 114 1.66 9.13 7.43
N VAL A 115 0.87 8.62 8.39
CA VAL A 115 0.10 9.45 9.34
C VAL A 115 0.98 10.48 10.03
N ALA A 116 2.09 10.04 10.64
CA ALA A 116 3.02 10.94 11.33
C ALA A 116 3.66 11.98 10.39
N THR A 117 3.91 11.60 9.14
CA THR A 117 4.49 12.49 8.12
C THR A 117 3.50 13.56 7.69
N TYR A 118 2.24 13.19 7.41
CA TYR A 118 1.20 14.15 7.07
C TYR A 118 0.84 15.05 8.25
N GLU A 119 0.83 14.53 9.48
CA GLU A 119 0.65 15.35 10.69
C GLU A 119 1.75 16.41 10.81
N ALA A 120 3.00 16.02 10.61
CA ALA A 120 4.13 16.97 10.61
C ALA A 120 4.00 18.01 9.47
N ALA A 121 3.60 17.59 8.27
CA ALA A 121 3.38 18.47 7.14
C ALA A 121 2.26 19.50 7.39
N LEU A 122 1.17 19.08 8.04
CA LEU A 122 0.07 19.96 8.45
C LEU A 122 0.48 20.99 9.52
N GLY A 123 1.63 20.80 10.18
CA GLY A 123 2.25 21.80 11.05
C GLY A 123 2.99 22.92 10.31
N LEU A 124 3.21 22.80 9.00
CA LEU A 124 3.98 23.76 8.21
C LEU A 124 3.05 24.85 7.63
N PRO A 125 3.35 26.15 7.82
CA PRO A 125 2.48 27.25 7.37
C PRO A 125 2.16 27.19 5.87
N PHE A 126 3.18 26.95 5.03
CA PHE A 126 3.01 26.91 3.57
C PHE A 126 2.16 25.73 3.07
N VAL A 127 1.98 24.68 3.87
CA VAL A 127 1.05 23.58 3.57
C VAL A 127 -0.39 24.00 3.89
N THR A 128 -0.59 24.67 5.02
CA THR A 128 -1.94 25.06 5.50
C THR A 128 -2.50 26.33 4.85
N GLU A 129 -1.65 27.17 4.25
CA GLU A 129 -2.04 28.38 3.50
C GLU A 129 -2.78 28.06 2.20
N ASN A 130 -2.53 26.91 1.59
CA ASN A 130 -3.29 26.42 0.44
C ASN A 130 -4.33 25.40 0.90
N ALA A 131 -5.60 25.80 0.88
CA ALA A 131 -6.66 24.94 1.38
C ALA A 131 -6.89 23.66 0.53
N VAL A 132 -6.51 23.62 -0.75
CA VAL A 132 -6.56 22.36 -1.54
C VAL A 132 -5.50 21.38 -1.03
N ILE A 133 -4.27 21.86 -0.84
CA ILE A 133 -3.16 21.04 -0.33
C ILE A 133 -3.46 20.58 1.10
N LYS A 134 -3.98 21.47 1.94
CA LYS A 134 -4.39 21.15 3.31
C LYS A 134 -5.45 20.05 3.32
N THR A 135 -6.53 20.20 2.55
CA THR A 135 -7.60 19.20 2.49
C THR A 135 -7.10 17.86 1.97
N PHE A 136 -6.22 17.85 0.97
CA PHE A 136 -5.57 16.62 0.52
C PHE A 136 -4.80 15.96 1.67
N ALA A 137 -3.91 16.70 2.35
CA ALA A 137 -3.12 16.17 3.46
C ALA A 137 -3.96 15.64 4.63
N GLU A 138 -5.03 16.36 5.02
CA GLU A 138 -5.97 15.89 6.05
C GLU A 138 -6.71 14.61 5.63
N THR A 139 -7.14 14.54 4.37
CA THR A 139 -7.87 13.38 3.83
C THR A 139 -6.96 12.15 3.75
N THR A 140 -5.76 12.31 3.19
CA THR A 140 -4.80 11.21 3.04
C THR A 140 -4.31 10.70 4.40
N MET A 141 -4.02 11.59 5.36
CA MET A 141 -3.68 11.21 6.73
C MET A 141 -4.77 10.35 7.38
N MET A 142 -6.04 10.74 7.21
CA MET A 142 -7.16 9.95 7.71
C MET A 142 -7.23 8.58 7.04
N GLN A 143 -7.03 8.51 5.72
CA GLN A 143 -7.08 7.26 4.96
C GLN A 143 -6.00 6.27 5.40
N HIS A 144 -4.75 6.71 5.61
CA HIS A 144 -3.68 5.87 6.17
C HIS A 144 -4.02 5.32 7.56
N ALA A 145 -4.62 6.15 8.42
CA ALA A 145 -5.06 5.69 9.75
C ALA A 145 -6.12 4.57 9.64
N GLU A 146 -7.04 4.66 8.67
CA GLU A 146 -8.02 3.62 8.40
C GLU A 146 -7.40 2.36 7.80
N HIS A 147 -6.40 2.50 6.93
CA HIS A 147 -5.64 1.36 6.38
C HIS A 147 -4.91 0.60 7.48
N CYS A 148 -4.16 1.29 8.34
CA CYS A 148 -3.50 0.67 9.49
C CYS A 148 -4.52 -0.02 10.40
N ALA A 149 -5.66 0.61 10.66
CA ALA A 149 -6.73 -0.01 11.45
C ALA A 149 -7.24 -1.32 10.80
N ALA A 150 -7.39 -1.36 9.47
CA ALA A 150 -7.78 -2.57 8.75
C ALA A 150 -6.70 -3.66 8.80
N PHE A 151 -5.43 -3.30 8.62
CA PHE A 151 -4.31 -4.24 8.72
C PHE A 151 -4.14 -4.78 10.14
N ASN A 152 -4.31 -3.95 11.17
CA ASN A 152 -4.30 -4.38 12.56
C ASN A 152 -5.48 -5.32 12.86
N ALA A 153 -6.68 -5.01 12.39
CA ALA A 153 -7.83 -5.92 12.55
C ALA A 153 -7.57 -7.30 11.91
N GLN A 154 -6.95 -7.32 10.71
CA GLN A 154 -6.57 -8.57 10.07
C GLN A 154 -5.46 -9.30 10.84
N THR A 155 -4.46 -8.58 11.35
CA THR A 155 -3.39 -9.12 12.21
C THR A 155 -3.96 -9.79 13.46
N GLU A 156 -4.87 -9.12 14.17
CA GLU A 156 -5.50 -9.63 15.38
C GLU A 156 -6.35 -10.88 15.08
N SER A 157 -7.04 -10.92 13.93
CA SER A 157 -7.82 -12.11 13.52
C SER A 157 -6.95 -13.35 13.26
N LEU A 158 -5.67 -13.15 12.98
CA LEU A 158 -4.68 -14.23 12.83
C LEU A 158 -3.99 -14.59 14.15
N GLY A 159 -4.33 -13.91 15.25
CA GLY A 159 -3.70 -14.08 16.56
C GLY A 159 -2.40 -13.28 16.74
N GLY A 160 -2.10 -12.35 15.82
CA GLY A 160 -0.97 -11.43 15.94
C GLY A 160 -1.25 -10.25 16.87
N GLN A 161 -0.19 -9.56 17.28
CA GLN A 161 -0.30 -8.30 18.03
C GLN A 161 -0.47 -7.10 17.09
N ARG A 162 -1.20 -6.09 17.53
CA ARG A 162 -1.31 -4.81 16.80
C ARG A 162 0.06 -4.15 16.66
N GLN A 163 0.33 -3.58 15.48
CA GLN A 163 1.45 -2.67 15.26
C GLN A 163 0.98 -1.23 15.51
N GLU A 164 1.59 -0.57 16.49
CA GLU A 164 1.27 0.80 16.92
C GLU A 164 2.41 1.79 16.63
N GLY A 165 3.58 1.29 16.24
CA GLY A 165 4.77 2.08 15.90
C GLY A 165 4.88 2.38 14.40
N THR A 166 5.74 3.34 14.08
CA THR A 166 6.16 3.67 12.72
C THR A 166 7.25 2.72 12.21
N SER A 167 7.44 2.65 10.89
CA SER A 167 8.48 1.81 10.29
C SER A 167 9.88 2.14 10.86
N PRO A 168 10.61 1.16 11.42
CA PRO A 168 11.92 1.41 12.00
C PRO A 168 12.98 1.79 10.96
N LYS A 169 12.81 1.37 9.69
CA LYS A 169 13.72 1.72 8.59
C LYS A 169 13.50 3.15 8.11
N TYR A 170 12.24 3.54 7.91
CA TYR A 170 11.92 4.80 7.24
C TYR A 170 11.68 5.96 8.21
N THR A 171 11.36 5.70 9.47
CA THR A 171 11.31 6.76 10.51
C THR A 171 12.55 7.64 10.53
N PRO A 172 13.79 7.12 10.67
CA PRO A 172 14.98 7.97 10.69
C PRO A 172 15.16 8.75 9.38
N ILE A 173 14.78 8.17 8.23
CA ILE A 173 14.87 8.84 6.93
C ILE A 173 13.92 10.06 6.87
N VAL A 174 12.70 9.89 7.37
CA VAL A 174 11.72 10.99 7.46
C VAL A 174 12.18 12.05 8.45
N GLU A 175 12.70 11.66 9.62
CA GLU A 175 13.23 12.60 10.61
C GLU A 175 14.38 13.44 10.05
N ASP A 176 15.32 12.82 9.32
CA ASP A 176 16.43 13.52 8.67
C ASP A 176 15.95 14.48 7.57
N ALA A 177 14.88 14.12 6.85
CA ALA A 177 14.31 14.94 5.79
C ALA A 177 13.61 16.21 6.31
N LYS A 178 13.14 16.24 7.57
CA LYS A 178 12.35 17.36 8.13
C LYS A 178 13.04 18.71 7.99
N ALA A 179 14.36 18.78 8.16
CA ALA A 179 15.11 20.02 8.05
C ALA A 179 15.12 20.60 6.62
N GLY A 180 14.87 19.76 5.60
CA GLY A 180 14.79 20.15 4.19
C GLY A 180 13.39 20.49 3.70
N LEU A 181 12.36 20.38 4.54
CA LEU A 181 10.97 20.69 4.18
C LEU A 181 10.73 22.21 4.24
N THR A 182 11.28 22.94 3.26
CA THR A 182 11.23 24.41 3.21
C THR A 182 10.10 24.97 2.36
N ASP A 183 9.48 24.14 1.53
CA ASP A 183 8.37 24.50 0.65
C ASP A 183 7.45 23.31 0.38
N VAL A 184 6.32 23.60 -0.28
CA VAL A 184 5.30 22.61 -0.65
C VAL A 184 5.86 21.50 -1.54
N LEU A 185 6.77 21.83 -2.46
CA LEU A 185 7.31 20.84 -3.40
C LEU A 185 8.18 19.81 -2.67
N ALA A 186 8.99 20.25 -1.70
CA ALA A 186 9.78 19.37 -0.85
C ALA A 186 8.90 18.39 -0.06
N VAL A 187 7.78 18.87 0.49
CA VAL A 187 6.79 18.03 1.19
C VAL A 187 6.16 17.01 0.24
N ILE A 188 5.73 17.44 -0.94
CA ILE A 188 5.13 16.55 -1.95
C ILE A 188 6.11 15.46 -2.39
N LYS A 189 7.38 15.80 -2.62
CA LYS A 189 8.41 14.83 -3.03
C LYS A 189 8.66 13.78 -1.93
N LEU A 190 8.69 14.21 -0.66
CA LEU A 190 8.82 13.28 0.46
C LEU A 190 7.59 12.36 0.55
N ALA A 191 6.37 12.93 0.53
CA ALA A 191 5.13 12.16 0.58
C ALA A 191 5.06 11.14 -0.57
N ALA A 192 5.33 11.56 -1.81
CA ALA A 192 5.31 10.68 -2.97
C ALA A 192 6.30 9.52 -2.83
N THR A 193 7.48 9.76 -2.25
CA THR A 193 8.45 8.69 -1.97
C THR A 193 7.89 7.67 -0.97
N LEU A 194 7.15 8.13 0.05
CA LEU A 194 6.54 7.23 1.04
C LEU A 194 5.35 6.45 0.46
N GLU A 195 4.51 7.07 -0.38
CA GLU A 195 3.43 6.35 -1.07
C GLU A 195 3.99 5.27 -2.01
N GLU A 196 5.11 5.56 -2.68
CA GLU A 196 5.81 4.58 -3.53
C GLU A 196 6.37 3.42 -2.70
N VAL A 197 6.97 3.70 -1.53
CA VAL A 197 7.40 2.67 -0.59
C VAL A 197 6.23 1.78 -0.14
N ALA A 198 5.09 2.37 0.23
CA ALA A 198 3.90 1.63 0.65
C ALA A 198 3.36 0.78 -0.51
N GLY A 199 3.13 1.39 -1.67
CA GLY A 199 2.66 0.73 -2.89
C GLY A 199 3.54 -0.46 -3.30
N ASP A 200 4.87 -0.26 -3.34
CA ASP A 200 5.84 -1.30 -3.65
C ASP A 200 5.82 -2.45 -2.64
N THR A 201 5.74 -2.09 -1.35
CA THR A 201 5.67 -3.08 -0.26
C THR A 201 4.42 -3.94 -0.39
N TYR A 202 3.28 -3.33 -0.69
CA TYR A 202 2.00 -4.05 -0.82
C TYR A 202 2.02 -4.93 -2.06
N HIS A 203 2.52 -4.39 -3.17
CA HIS A 203 2.69 -5.14 -4.40
C HIS A 203 3.58 -6.38 -4.23
N ALA A 204 4.75 -6.22 -3.62
CA ALA A 204 5.70 -7.31 -3.40
C ALA A 204 5.11 -8.39 -2.49
N ASN A 205 4.37 -8.00 -1.45
CA ASN A 205 3.82 -8.91 -0.45
C ASN A 205 2.52 -9.59 -0.87
N LEU A 206 1.78 -9.08 -1.86
CA LEU A 206 0.54 -9.67 -2.36
C LEU A 206 0.67 -11.16 -2.71
N SER A 207 1.77 -11.55 -3.35
CA SER A 207 2.00 -12.93 -3.76
C SER A 207 2.34 -13.88 -2.60
N LEU A 208 2.76 -13.32 -1.45
CA LEU A 208 3.19 -14.04 -0.26
C LEU A 208 2.04 -14.38 0.67
N LEU A 209 1.00 -13.53 0.71
CA LEU A 209 -0.20 -13.77 1.50
C LEU A 209 -0.82 -15.12 1.17
N SER A 210 -1.30 -15.84 2.18
CA SER A 210 -1.82 -17.19 1.98
C SER A 210 -3.23 -17.25 1.41
N ASP A 211 -4.07 -16.29 1.77
CA ASP A 211 -5.51 -16.29 1.54
C ASP A 211 -5.97 -15.25 0.50
N GLY A 212 -7.03 -15.56 -0.25
CA GLY A 212 -7.59 -14.67 -1.28
C GLY A 212 -8.15 -13.36 -0.71
N ASN A 213 -8.78 -13.41 0.45
CA ASN A 213 -9.36 -12.26 1.13
C ASN A 213 -8.28 -11.33 1.70
N MET A 214 -7.16 -11.90 2.17
CA MET A 214 -5.99 -11.12 2.57
C MET A 214 -5.38 -10.37 1.38
N ARG A 215 -5.27 -11.04 0.24
CA ARG A 215 -4.81 -10.41 -1.01
C ARG A 215 -5.78 -9.32 -1.47
N LEU A 216 -7.08 -9.54 -1.31
CA LEU A 216 -8.09 -8.52 -1.62
C LEU A 216 -7.92 -7.29 -0.73
N LEU A 217 -7.77 -7.46 0.60
CA LEU A 217 -7.51 -6.33 1.50
C LEU A 217 -6.25 -5.56 1.09
N MET A 218 -5.12 -6.26 0.94
CA MET A 218 -3.85 -5.63 0.57
C MET A 218 -3.92 -4.94 -0.80
N GLY A 219 -4.51 -5.60 -1.80
CA GLY A 219 -4.60 -5.08 -3.16
C GLY A 219 -5.56 -3.90 -3.27
N SER A 220 -6.66 -3.90 -2.50
CA SER A 220 -7.59 -2.78 -2.42
C SER A 220 -6.92 -1.54 -1.80
N VAL A 221 -6.17 -1.71 -0.70
CA VAL A 221 -5.41 -0.61 -0.09
C VAL A 221 -4.31 -0.12 -1.03
N GLN A 222 -3.54 -1.04 -1.66
CA GLN A 222 -2.54 -0.67 -2.66
C GLN A 222 -3.12 0.21 -3.79
N GLY A 223 -4.35 -0.06 -4.24
CA GLY A 223 -5.01 0.78 -5.24
C GLY A 223 -5.18 2.24 -4.80
N VAL A 224 -5.40 2.46 -3.50
CA VAL A 224 -5.51 3.79 -2.90
C VAL A 224 -4.13 4.45 -2.76
N GLU A 225 -3.11 3.72 -2.30
CA GLU A 225 -1.73 4.24 -2.23
C GLU A 225 -1.23 4.75 -3.59
N VAL A 226 -1.50 3.98 -4.66
CA VAL A 226 -1.13 4.37 -6.03
C VAL A 226 -1.93 5.59 -6.50
N GLN A 227 -3.16 5.79 -6.01
CA GLN A 227 -3.93 7.00 -6.28
C GLN A 227 -3.34 8.23 -5.58
N HIS A 228 -2.90 8.09 -4.31
CA HIS A 228 -2.19 9.15 -3.60
C HIS A 228 -0.91 9.53 -4.33
N LEU A 229 -0.11 8.53 -4.70
CA LEU A 229 1.13 8.71 -5.46
C LEU A 229 0.89 9.42 -6.80
N ALA A 230 -0.09 8.97 -7.57
CA ALA A 230 -0.44 9.58 -8.86
C ALA A 230 -0.85 11.05 -8.71
N THR A 231 -1.59 11.37 -7.64
CA THR A 231 -2.02 12.74 -7.31
C THR A 231 -0.82 13.60 -6.93
N LEU A 232 0.05 13.10 -6.04
CA LEU A 232 1.27 13.80 -5.61
C LEU A 232 2.23 14.06 -6.78
N ARG A 233 2.43 13.06 -7.66
CA ARG A 233 3.24 13.20 -8.88
C ARG A 233 2.65 14.29 -9.80
N ALA A 234 1.33 14.32 -10.01
CA ALA A 234 0.67 15.34 -10.82
C ALA A 234 0.85 16.76 -10.24
N VAL A 235 0.54 16.92 -8.95
CA VAL A 235 0.64 18.21 -8.25
C VAL A 235 2.09 18.69 -8.19
N GLY A 236 3.02 17.78 -7.88
CA GLY A 236 4.45 18.07 -7.87
C GLY A 236 4.96 18.56 -9.23
N ALA A 237 4.52 17.92 -10.32
CA ALA A 237 4.88 18.33 -11.67
C ALA A 237 4.32 19.71 -12.05
N LEU A 238 3.11 20.06 -11.63
CA LEU A 238 2.54 21.39 -11.85
C LEU A 238 3.34 22.48 -11.12
N ILE A 239 3.72 22.22 -9.87
CA ILE A 239 4.51 23.16 -9.07
C ILE A 239 5.92 23.30 -9.64
N GLU A 240 6.59 22.20 -9.96
CA GLU A 240 7.93 22.19 -10.56
C GLU A 240 7.95 22.84 -11.95
N GLY A 241 6.86 22.71 -12.71
CA GLY A 241 6.64 23.39 -13.99
C GLY A 241 6.29 24.88 -13.88
N GLY A 242 6.21 25.44 -12.67
CA GLY A 242 5.92 26.85 -12.44
C GLY A 242 4.44 27.23 -12.62
N ALA A 243 3.52 26.28 -12.49
CA ALA A 243 2.08 26.48 -12.59
C ALA A 243 1.32 26.07 -11.29
N PRO A 244 1.74 26.52 -10.09
CA PRO A 244 1.09 26.17 -8.83
C PRO A 244 -0.38 26.62 -8.75
N GLU A 245 -0.77 27.64 -9.51
CA GLU A 245 -2.14 28.11 -9.63
C GLU A 245 -3.10 27.10 -10.29
N LEU A 246 -2.57 26.11 -11.02
CA LEU A 246 -3.35 25.02 -11.60
C LEU A 246 -3.67 23.91 -10.58
N VAL A 247 -3.05 23.94 -9.39
CA VAL A 247 -3.41 23.11 -8.24
C VAL A 247 -4.66 23.71 -7.58
N ALA A 248 -5.79 23.60 -8.28
CA ALA A 248 -7.03 24.27 -7.94
C ALA A 248 -8.26 23.37 -8.12
N ILE A 249 -9.31 23.70 -7.37
CA ILE A 249 -10.64 23.10 -7.48
C ILE A 249 -11.68 24.22 -7.71
N PRO A 250 -12.45 24.17 -8.82
CA PRO A 250 -12.35 23.19 -9.91
C PRO A 250 -11.05 23.35 -10.69
N THR A 251 -10.53 22.23 -11.21
CA THR A 251 -9.33 22.22 -12.06
C THR A 251 -9.66 22.73 -13.45
N ASP A 252 -8.87 23.67 -13.97
CA ASP A 252 -8.98 24.10 -15.36
C ASP A 252 -8.28 23.08 -16.27
N LEU A 253 -9.06 22.09 -16.72
CA LEU A 253 -8.57 21.02 -17.59
C LEU A 253 -7.99 21.53 -18.91
N ALA A 254 -8.46 22.67 -19.42
CA ALA A 254 -7.96 23.25 -20.66
C ALA A 254 -6.60 23.94 -20.50
N ALA A 255 -6.27 24.34 -19.27
CA ALA A 255 -4.98 24.96 -18.92
C ALA A 255 -3.91 23.94 -18.48
N LEU A 256 -4.29 22.69 -18.21
CA LEU A 256 -3.33 21.65 -17.83
C LEU A 256 -2.31 21.36 -18.94
N PRO A 257 -1.02 21.22 -18.62
CA PRO A 257 -0.04 20.72 -19.58
C PRO A 257 -0.45 19.34 -20.12
N ALA A 258 -0.19 19.08 -21.41
CA ALA A 258 -0.50 17.78 -22.02
C ALA A 258 0.17 16.60 -21.27
N ALA A 259 1.33 16.85 -20.65
CA ALA A 259 2.05 15.86 -19.88
C ALA A 259 1.47 15.58 -18.48
N ALA A 260 0.50 16.37 -18.00
CA ALA A 260 -0.04 16.27 -16.64
C ALA A 260 -0.63 14.87 -16.32
N GLY A 261 -1.19 14.17 -17.31
CA GLY A 261 -1.66 12.80 -17.12
C GLY A 261 -0.55 11.75 -17.15
N SER A 262 0.48 11.93 -18.00
CA SER A 262 1.58 10.95 -18.13
C SER A 262 2.59 11.02 -16.98
N VAL A 263 2.75 12.18 -16.33
CA VAL A 263 3.64 12.31 -15.16
C VAL A 263 3.10 11.59 -13.92
N SER A 264 1.77 11.38 -13.83
CA SER A 264 1.16 10.60 -12.75
C SER A 264 1.48 9.11 -12.82
N PHE A 265 1.73 8.61 -14.04
CA PHE A 265 2.00 7.21 -14.33
C PHE A 265 3.17 7.12 -15.33
N PRO A 266 4.40 7.43 -14.88
CA PRO A 266 5.55 7.53 -15.77
C PRO A 266 5.86 6.19 -16.44
N GLU A 267 5.62 5.06 -15.75
CA GLU A 267 5.67 3.73 -16.32
C GLU A 267 4.35 2.98 -16.05
N PRO A 268 3.79 2.26 -17.03
CA PRO A 268 2.55 1.50 -16.86
C PRO A 268 2.72 0.27 -15.95
N PHE A 269 3.95 -0.20 -15.76
CA PHE A 269 4.30 -1.34 -14.90
C PHE A 269 5.62 -1.06 -14.18
N GLU A 270 5.55 -0.46 -13.00
CA GLU A 270 6.72 -0.24 -12.14
C GLU A 270 7.03 -1.53 -11.37
N GLU A 271 8.28 -2.02 -11.45
CA GLU A 271 8.73 -3.09 -10.56
C GLU A 271 8.89 -2.53 -9.13
N PRO A 272 8.50 -3.28 -8.09
CA PRO A 272 8.61 -2.81 -6.72
C PRO A 272 10.08 -2.72 -6.31
N ASN A 273 10.60 -1.51 -6.20
CA ASN A 273 12.03 -1.22 -6.00
C ASN A 273 12.35 -0.79 -4.56
N LEU A 274 11.35 -0.27 -3.84
CA LEU A 274 11.49 0.26 -2.48
C LEU A 274 10.79 -0.60 -1.41
N ALA A 275 10.32 -1.79 -1.80
CA ALA A 275 9.55 -2.67 -0.94
C ALA A 275 10.28 -3.08 0.34
N SER A 276 9.55 -3.05 1.46
CA SER A 276 9.98 -3.62 2.74
C SER A 276 9.68 -5.11 2.83
N PRO A 277 10.61 -5.93 3.37
CA PRO A 277 10.33 -7.33 3.62
C PRO A 277 9.30 -7.48 4.77
N PRO A 278 8.55 -8.60 4.82
CA PRO A 278 7.53 -8.84 5.83
C PRO A 278 7.96 -8.59 7.28
N GLU A 279 9.19 -8.92 7.64
CA GLU A 279 9.69 -8.82 9.01
C GLU A 279 10.10 -7.40 9.45
N GLU A 280 10.15 -6.42 8.53
CA GLU A 280 10.79 -5.12 8.80
C GLU A 280 10.07 -4.29 9.87
N GLY A 281 8.74 -4.21 9.78
CA GLY A 281 7.86 -3.55 10.74
C GLY A 281 7.05 -4.54 11.57
N ALA A 282 7.47 -5.80 11.67
CA ALA A 282 6.78 -6.79 12.49
C ALA A 282 6.98 -6.54 14.00
N VAL A 283 5.93 -6.77 14.79
CA VAL A 283 6.01 -6.73 16.25
C VAL A 283 6.68 -8.01 16.74
N LYS A 284 7.67 -7.89 17.63
CA LYS A 284 8.45 -9.00 18.18
C LYS A 284 7.85 -9.59 19.44
#